data_AF-A0A956D8K1-F1
#
_entry.id   AF-A0A956D8K1-F1
#
_cell.length_a   1.000
_cell.length_b   1.000
_cell.length_c   1.000
_cell.angle_alpha   90.00
_cell.angle_beta   90.00
_cell.angle_gamma   90.00
#
_symmetry.space_group_name_H-M   'P 1'
#
loop_
_entity.id
_entity.type
_entity.pdbx_description
1 polymer ?
#
loop_
_entity_poly.entity_id
_entity_poly.type
_entity_poly.pdbx_seq_one_letter_code
_entity_poly.pdbx_strand_id
1 'polypeptide(L)'
;MSWKRNAWDVGIRLVATSARRSPRTARALTRALGALTLRIQGGRPKVGAADVGAEWQRMFPSPKMVPLRGVDEATQTVRAELHSPCPLRGTGDVEACHRMMEYDRRLLERIGGQLVVLASQAEPGRTFCEVAIRPVGVGTEDLEAAHVRVRRLPVV
;
A
#
# COMPACT_ATOMS: atom_id res chain seq x y z
N MET A 1 -21.85 -5.32 -9.10
CA MET A 1 -20.54 -4.68 -8.79
C MET A 1 -20.44 -4.01 -7.41
N SER A 2 -21.53 -3.82 -6.65
CA SER A 2 -21.55 -3.13 -5.33
C SER A 2 -20.86 -3.90 -4.18
N TRP A 3 -21.00 -5.23 -4.12
CA TRP A 3 -20.49 -6.03 -2.98
C TRP A 3 -18.96 -6.00 -2.80
N LYS A 4 -18.18 -5.99 -3.88
CA LYS A 4 -16.71 -5.91 -3.81
C LYS A 4 -16.23 -4.62 -3.13
N ARG A 5 -16.94 -3.50 -3.32
CA ARG A 5 -16.62 -2.21 -2.69
C ARG A 5 -16.97 -2.24 -1.20
N ASN A 6 -18.15 -2.76 -0.84
CA ASN A 6 -18.58 -2.84 0.55
C ASN A 6 -17.68 -3.78 1.39
N ALA A 7 -17.29 -4.92 0.82
CA ALA A 7 -16.36 -5.85 1.46
C ALA A 7 -14.96 -5.22 1.64
N TRP A 8 -14.51 -4.44 0.65
CA TRP A 8 -13.25 -3.69 0.71
C TRP A 8 -13.26 -2.63 1.82
N ASP A 9 -14.32 -1.83 1.91
CA ASP A 9 -14.44 -0.76 2.90
C ASP A 9 -14.49 -1.31 4.34
N VAL A 10 -15.22 -2.41 4.56
CA VAL A 10 -15.23 -3.12 5.85
C VAL A 10 -13.85 -3.68 6.17
N GLY A 11 -13.19 -4.30 5.18
CA GLY A 11 -11.84 -4.83 5.32
C GLY A 11 -10.84 -3.77 5.76
N ILE A 12 -10.80 -2.62 5.07
CA ILE A 12 -9.90 -1.51 5.40
C ILE A 12 -10.13 -0.99 6.84
N ARG A 13 -11.40 -0.84 7.27
CA ARG A 13 -11.71 -0.37 8.63
C ARG A 13 -11.22 -1.33 9.70
N LEU A 14 -11.36 -2.65 9.48
CA LEU A 14 -10.87 -3.67 10.40
C LEU A 14 -9.34 -3.65 10.49
N VAL A 15 -8.65 -3.60 9.35
CA VAL A 15 -7.17 -3.52 9.31
C VAL A 15 -6.70 -2.26 10.05
N ALA A 16 -7.28 -1.10 9.78
CA ALA A 16 -6.89 0.15 10.42
C ALA A 16 -7.12 0.16 11.94
N THR A 17 -8.25 -0.40 12.40
CA THR A 17 -8.54 -0.51 13.84
C THR A 17 -7.52 -1.41 14.54
N SER A 18 -7.11 -2.50 13.88
CA SER A 18 -6.09 -3.41 14.42
C SER A 18 -4.70 -2.74 14.48
N ALA A 19 -4.33 -1.96 13.47
CA ALA A 19 -3.04 -1.28 13.35
C ALA A 19 -2.75 -0.26 14.48
N ARG A 20 -3.81 0.21 15.17
CA ARG A 20 -3.70 1.12 16.32
C ARG A 20 -3.50 0.44 17.67
N ARG A 21 -3.83 -0.86 17.82
CA ARG A 21 -3.85 -1.53 19.15
C ARG A 21 -2.56 -2.28 19.50
N SER A 22 -2.00 -3.07 18.59
CA SER A 22 -0.74 -3.80 18.84
C SER A 22 0.00 -4.07 17.53
N PRO A 23 1.27 -3.62 17.38
CA PRO A 23 2.01 -3.74 16.12
C PRO A 23 2.20 -5.17 15.63
N ARG A 24 2.44 -6.12 16.54
CA ARG A 24 2.73 -7.52 16.18
C ARG A 24 1.48 -8.26 15.71
N THR A 25 0.38 -8.12 16.44
CA THR A 25 -0.88 -8.79 16.09
C THR A 25 -1.51 -8.17 14.85
N ALA A 26 -1.43 -6.84 14.70
CA ALA A 26 -1.85 -6.15 13.49
C ALA A 26 -1.10 -6.68 12.26
N ARG A 27 0.24 -6.81 12.36
CA ARG A 27 1.05 -7.33 11.25
C ARG A 27 0.64 -8.76 10.87
N ALA A 28 0.50 -9.65 11.86
CA ALA A 28 0.11 -11.04 11.61
C ALA A 28 -1.27 -11.14 10.94
N LEU A 29 -2.28 -10.44 11.47
CA LEU A 29 -3.63 -10.39 10.90
C LEU A 29 -3.63 -9.85 9.48
N THR A 30 -2.91 -8.74 9.26
CA THR A 30 -2.83 -8.07 7.96
C THR A 30 -2.17 -8.96 6.91
N ARG A 31 -1.10 -9.68 7.28
CA ARG A 31 -0.45 -10.67 6.40
C ARG A 31 -1.35 -11.86 6.09
N ALA A 32 -2.11 -12.35 7.07
CA ALA A 32 -3.06 -13.44 6.86
C ALA A 32 -4.18 -13.03 5.87
N LEU A 33 -4.74 -11.81 6.04
CA LEU A 33 -5.72 -11.25 5.12
C LEU A 33 -5.14 -11.07 3.71
N GLY A 34 -3.92 -10.54 3.59
CA GLY A 34 -3.23 -10.42 2.29
C GLY A 34 -3.07 -11.79 1.60
N ALA A 35 -2.68 -12.83 2.34
CA ALA A 35 -2.56 -14.19 1.80
C ALA A 35 -3.90 -14.77 1.34
N LEU A 36 -4.99 -14.52 2.06
CA LEU A 36 -6.33 -14.92 1.67
C LEU A 36 -6.78 -14.19 0.40
N THR A 37 -6.57 -12.87 0.33
CA THR A 37 -6.88 -12.08 -0.87
C THR A 37 -6.14 -12.60 -2.08
N LEU A 38 -4.83 -12.90 -1.96
CA LEU A 38 -4.03 -13.45 -3.05
C LEU A 38 -4.61 -14.77 -3.58
N ARG A 39 -5.08 -15.65 -2.69
CA ARG A 39 -5.74 -16.91 -3.08
C ARG A 39 -7.04 -16.66 -3.83
N ILE A 40 -7.85 -15.71 -3.40
CA ILE A 40 -9.14 -15.37 -4.03
C ILE A 40 -8.93 -14.67 -5.38
N GLN A 41 -7.99 -13.72 -5.46
CA GLN A 41 -7.73 -12.90 -6.64
C GLN A 41 -6.79 -13.58 -7.66
N GLY A 42 -6.23 -14.73 -7.30
CA GLY A 42 -5.30 -15.49 -8.15
C GLY A 42 -4.03 -14.72 -8.49
N GLY A 43 -3.47 -13.96 -7.53
CA GLY A 43 -2.27 -13.15 -7.76
C GLY A 43 -1.07 -14.01 -8.17
N ARG A 44 -0.42 -13.68 -9.29
CA ARG A 44 0.72 -14.44 -9.83
C ARG A 44 2.00 -13.61 -9.82
N PRO A 45 3.17 -14.25 -9.59
CA PRO A 45 4.47 -13.60 -9.79
C PRO A 45 4.58 -12.99 -11.18
N LYS A 46 5.17 -11.79 -11.22
CA LYS A 46 5.47 -11.02 -12.42
C LYS A 46 6.95 -10.65 -12.42
N VAL A 47 7.47 -10.34 -13.61
CA VAL A 47 8.84 -9.90 -13.83
C VAL A 47 8.78 -8.51 -14.43
N GLY A 48 9.58 -7.58 -13.91
CA GLY A 48 9.60 -6.20 -14.37
C GLY A 48 8.59 -5.30 -13.66
N ALA A 49 8.93 -4.03 -13.55
CA ALA A 49 8.17 -3.05 -12.76
C ALA A 49 6.73 -2.87 -13.29
N ALA A 50 6.57 -2.69 -14.61
CA ALA A 50 5.29 -2.44 -15.24
C ALA A 50 4.27 -3.56 -14.97
N ASP A 51 4.68 -4.83 -15.15
CA ASP A 51 3.82 -5.99 -14.96
C ASP A 51 3.42 -6.19 -13.48
N VAL A 52 4.35 -5.95 -12.56
CA VAL A 52 4.07 -5.97 -11.12
C VAL A 52 3.05 -4.89 -10.76
N GLY A 53 3.22 -3.66 -11.27
CA GLY A 53 2.29 -2.56 -11.05
C GLY A 53 0.89 -2.84 -11.59
N ALA A 54 0.81 -3.39 -12.81
CA ALA A 54 -0.45 -3.77 -13.44
C ALA A 54 -1.17 -4.89 -12.66
N GLU A 55 -0.44 -5.90 -12.20
CA GLU A 55 -1.00 -7.00 -11.39
C GLU A 55 -1.47 -6.51 -10.02
N TRP A 56 -0.73 -5.60 -9.38
CA TRP A 56 -1.18 -4.94 -8.16
C TRP A 56 -2.48 -4.17 -8.39
N GLN A 57 -2.57 -3.34 -9.43
CA GLN A 57 -3.78 -2.59 -9.77
C GLN A 57 -4.98 -3.51 -10.05
N ARG A 58 -4.77 -4.63 -10.75
CA ARG A 58 -5.82 -5.63 -11.05
C ARG A 58 -6.48 -6.21 -9.80
N MET A 59 -5.73 -6.30 -8.69
CA MET A 59 -6.25 -6.83 -7.43
C MET A 59 -7.18 -5.86 -6.68
N PHE A 60 -7.34 -4.61 -7.14
CA PHE A 60 -8.28 -3.65 -6.56
C PHE A 60 -9.67 -3.75 -7.21
N PRO A 61 -10.73 -3.31 -6.50
CA PRO A 61 -12.07 -3.27 -7.08
C PRO A 61 -12.19 -2.39 -8.34
N SER A 62 -11.33 -1.38 -8.48
CA SER A 62 -11.29 -0.50 -9.64
C SER A 62 -9.89 0.10 -9.84
N PRO A 63 -9.39 0.20 -11.09
CA PRO A 63 -8.14 0.88 -11.41
C PRO A 63 -8.11 2.35 -10.95
N LYS A 64 -9.27 3.02 -10.90
CA LYS A 64 -9.40 4.42 -10.43
C LYS A 64 -9.05 4.59 -8.96
N MET A 65 -9.08 3.52 -8.17
CA MET A 65 -8.68 3.56 -6.76
C MET A 65 -7.16 3.57 -6.61
N VAL A 66 -6.46 3.04 -7.61
CA VAL A 66 -5.00 2.92 -7.61
C VAL A 66 -4.42 3.24 -9.00
N PRO A 67 -4.57 4.48 -9.48
CA PRO A 67 -4.08 4.84 -10.80
C PRO A 67 -2.54 4.76 -10.83
N LEU A 68 -2.00 4.05 -11.81
CA LEU A 68 -0.58 4.06 -12.12
C LEU A 68 -0.26 5.35 -12.87
N ARG A 69 0.75 6.10 -12.42
CA ARG A 69 1.16 7.39 -12.99
C ARG A 69 2.26 7.26 -14.02
N GLY A 70 3.06 6.21 -13.93
CA GLY A 70 4.10 5.92 -14.90
C GLY A 70 5.06 4.87 -14.38
N VAL A 71 5.92 4.41 -15.28
CA VAL A 71 7.02 3.50 -15.00
C VAL A 71 8.30 4.22 -15.40
N ASP A 72 9.23 4.33 -14.47
CA ASP A 72 10.62 4.70 -14.75
C ASP A 72 11.40 3.41 -15.00
N GLU A 73 11.76 3.18 -16.26
CA GLU A 73 12.47 1.98 -16.69
C GLU A 73 13.92 1.93 -16.16
N ALA A 74 14.57 3.09 -15.99
CA ALA A 74 15.96 3.15 -15.52
C ALA A 74 16.07 2.70 -14.07
N THR A 75 15.08 3.08 -13.24
CA THR A 75 15.04 2.70 -11.82
C THR A 75 14.10 1.53 -11.52
N GLN A 76 13.45 0.97 -12.55
CA GLN A 76 12.41 -0.05 -12.42
C GLN A 76 11.33 0.34 -11.38
N THR A 77 10.89 1.60 -11.42
CA THR A 77 9.95 2.16 -10.45
C THR A 77 8.60 2.46 -11.07
N VAL A 78 7.55 1.83 -10.56
CA VAL A 78 6.17 2.29 -10.82
C VAL A 78 5.78 3.32 -9.78
N ARG A 79 5.32 4.49 -10.23
CA ARG A 79 4.66 5.48 -9.35
C ARG A 79 3.16 5.30 -9.45
N ALA A 80 2.48 5.24 -8.31
CA ALA A 80 1.03 5.12 -8.26
C ALA A 80 0.45 5.94 -7.11
N GLU A 81 -0.86 6.15 -7.16
CA GLU A 81 -1.61 6.78 -6.09
C GLU A 81 -2.56 5.77 -5.45
N LEU A 82 -2.98 6.03 -4.21
CA LEU A 82 -4.00 5.25 -3.51
C LEU A 82 -5.11 6.19 -3.02
N HIS A 83 -6.26 6.10 -3.69
CA HIS A 83 -7.47 6.91 -3.46
C HIS A 83 -8.52 6.21 -2.60
N SER A 84 -8.20 5.02 -2.08
CA SER A 84 -9.11 4.30 -1.17
C SER A 84 -9.45 5.17 0.04
N PRO A 85 -10.73 5.20 0.48
CA PRO A 85 -11.11 5.88 1.72
C PRO A 85 -10.26 5.38 2.88
N CYS A 86 -9.52 6.29 3.51
CA CYS A 86 -8.55 5.96 4.54
C CYS A 86 -9.06 6.40 5.92
N PRO A 87 -9.24 5.48 6.89
CA PRO A 87 -9.64 5.81 8.26
C PRO A 87 -8.53 6.50 9.08
N LEU A 88 -7.32 6.61 8.54
CA LEU A 88 -6.22 7.35 9.14
C LEU A 88 -6.09 8.77 8.55
N ARG A 89 -6.94 9.16 7.59
CA ARG A 89 -6.81 10.43 6.87
C ARG A 89 -6.76 11.62 7.84
N GLY A 90 -5.74 12.47 7.69
CA GLY A 90 -5.56 13.69 8.48
C GLY A 90 -5.27 13.48 9.97
N THR A 91 -5.05 12.24 10.41
CA THR A 91 -4.84 11.94 11.85
C THR A 91 -3.43 12.23 12.35
N GLY A 92 -2.46 12.45 11.45
CA GLY A 92 -1.04 12.56 11.78
C GLY A 92 -0.35 11.22 12.07
N ASP A 93 -1.10 10.12 12.21
CA ASP A 93 -0.55 8.80 12.57
C ASP A 93 0.01 8.05 11.34
N VAL A 94 1.12 8.55 10.82
CA VAL A 94 1.81 7.97 9.66
C VAL A 94 2.42 6.61 9.99
N GLU A 95 2.75 6.36 11.26
CA GLU A 95 3.23 5.06 11.73
C GLU A 95 2.13 3.98 11.69
N ALA A 96 0.89 4.30 12.10
CA ALA A 96 -0.23 3.39 11.90
C ALA A 96 -0.51 3.16 10.41
N CYS A 97 -0.36 4.18 9.57
CA CYS A 97 -0.49 4.01 8.13
C CYS A 97 0.58 3.05 7.60
N HIS A 98 1.84 3.23 7.99
CA HIS A 98 2.94 2.35 7.62
C HIS A 98 2.66 0.88 7.99
N ARG A 99 2.09 0.63 9.18
CA ARG A 99 1.67 -0.71 9.61
C ARG A 99 0.50 -1.25 8.79
N MET A 100 -0.51 -0.42 8.51
CA MET A 100 -1.68 -0.80 7.71
C MET A 100 -1.29 -1.24 6.28
N MET A 101 -0.30 -0.56 5.69
CA MET A 101 0.21 -0.89 4.35
C MET A 101 0.99 -2.20 4.26
N GLU A 102 1.16 -2.94 5.38
CA GLU A 102 1.65 -4.32 5.34
C GLU A 102 0.74 -5.22 4.48
N TYR A 103 -0.55 -4.88 4.36
CA TYR A 103 -1.48 -5.59 3.49
C TYR A 103 -0.98 -5.59 2.05
N ASP A 104 -0.80 -4.40 1.48
CA ASP A 104 -0.29 -4.21 0.12
C ASP A 104 1.13 -4.74 -0.04
N ARG A 105 2.01 -4.57 0.96
CA ARG A 105 3.35 -5.18 0.92
C ARG A 105 3.26 -6.69 0.80
N ARG A 106 2.34 -7.34 1.51
CA ARG A 106 2.15 -8.78 1.42
C ARG A 106 1.61 -9.21 0.05
N LEU A 107 0.71 -8.42 -0.54
CA LEU A 107 0.24 -8.67 -1.90
C LEU A 107 1.41 -8.60 -2.89
N LEU A 108 2.20 -7.52 -2.80
CA LEU A 108 3.34 -7.25 -3.67
C LEU A 108 4.44 -8.31 -3.53
N GLU A 109 4.80 -8.69 -2.30
CA GLU A 109 5.79 -9.74 -2.01
C GLU A 109 5.47 -11.03 -2.78
N ARG A 110 4.18 -11.40 -2.88
CA ARG A 110 3.76 -12.62 -3.59
C ARG A 110 3.83 -12.49 -5.11
N ILE A 111 3.57 -11.31 -5.65
CA ILE A 111 3.58 -11.05 -7.10
C ILE A 111 4.95 -10.59 -7.62
N GLY A 112 5.99 -10.60 -6.77
CA GLY A 112 7.37 -10.26 -7.15
C GLY A 112 7.74 -8.79 -6.99
N GLY A 113 6.95 -8.02 -6.22
CA GLY A 113 7.18 -6.61 -5.96
C GLY A 113 7.42 -6.26 -4.49
N GLN A 114 7.75 -5.00 -4.27
CA GLN A 114 7.87 -4.35 -2.96
C GLN A 114 7.33 -2.92 -3.04
N LEU A 115 6.84 -2.40 -1.91
CA LEU A 115 6.12 -1.13 -1.82
C LEU A 115 6.80 -0.16 -0.86
N VAL A 116 6.99 1.06 -1.31
CA VAL A 116 7.33 2.21 -0.46
C VAL A 116 6.19 3.23 -0.53
N VAL A 117 5.71 3.66 0.64
CA VAL A 117 4.73 4.75 0.74
C VAL A 117 5.53 6.05 0.85
N LEU A 118 5.41 6.93 -0.13
CA LEU A 118 6.17 8.19 -0.25
C LEU A 118 5.46 9.33 0.48
N ALA A 119 4.14 9.37 0.33
CA ALA A 119 3.24 10.26 1.05
C ALA A 119 1.98 9.51 1.48
N SER A 120 1.46 9.84 2.65
CA SER A 120 0.31 9.17 3.25
C SER A 120 -0.87 10.12 3.40
N GLN A 121 -2.09 9.61 3.19
CA GLN A 121 -3.32 10.31 3.59
C GLN A 121 -3.35 10.63 5.09
N ALA A 122 -2.57 9.95 5.93
CA ALA A 122 -2.47 10.27 7.35
C ALA A 122 -1.80 11.62 7.61
N GLU A 123 -1.01 12.13 6.66
CA GLU A 123 -0.43 13.47 6.73
C GLU A 123 -1.52 14.55 6.57
N PRO A 124 -1.40 15.71 7.24
CA PRO A 124 -2.33 16.82 7.07
C PRO A 124 -2.43 17.27 5.60
N GLY A 125 -3.66 17.56 5.14
CA GLY A 125 -3.93 18.10 3.80
C GLY A 125 -3.82 17.10 2.64
N ARG A 126 -3.39 15.84 2.87
CA ARG A 126 -3.28 14.83 1.80
C ARG A 126 -4.62 14.13 1.54
N THR A 127 -5.01 14.06 0.28
CA THR A 127 -6.27 13.43 -0.16
C THR A 127 -6.09 12.00 -0.68
N PHE A 128 -4.87 11.63 -1.09
CA PHE A 128 -4.48 10.29 -1.52
C PHE A 128 -3.06 9.95 -0.99
N CYS A 129 -2.70 8.66 -0.98
CA CYS A 129 -1.31 8.27 -0.72
C CYS A 129 -0.55 8.24 -2.05
N GLU A 130 0.74 8.54 -2.02
CA GLU A 130 1.67 8.34 -3.12
C GLU A 130 2.54 7.14 -2.79
N VAL A 131 2.66 6.21 -3.73
CA VAL A 131 3.44 4.98 -3.54
C VAL A 131 4.40 4.74 -4.69
N ALA A 132 5.51 4.08 -4.38
CA ALA A 132 6.45 3.53 -5.33
C ALA A 132 6.45 2.00 -5.21
N ILE A 133 6.41 1.33 -6.35
CA ILE A 133 6.50 -0.12 -6.45
C ILE A 133 7.74 -0.46 -7.28
N ARG A 134 8.55 -1.38 -6.77
CA ARG A 134 9.70 -1.94 -7.50
C ARG A 134 9.63 -3.47 -7.48
N PRO A 135 10.26 -4.17 -8.44
CA PRO A 135 10.50 -5.59 -8.32
C PRO A 135 11.34 -5.91 -7.07
N VAL A 136 11.15 -7.11 -6.51
CA VAL A 136 12.04 -7.62 -5.46
C VAL A 136 13.46 -7.75 -6.02
N GLY A 137 14.46 -7.35 -5.22
CA GLY A 137 15.87 -7.37 -5.60
C GLY A 137 16.38 -6.07 -6.24
N VAL A 138 15.49 -5.15 -6.63
CA VAL A 138 15.87 -3.77 -6.95
C VAL A 138 15.97 -2.99 -5.64
N GLY A 139 17.00 -2.16 -5.46
CA GLY A 139 17.14 -1.34 -4.25
C GLY A 139 15.95 -0.41 -4.01
N THR A 140 15.72 0.02 -2.77
CA THR A 140 14.70 1.06 -2.41
C THR A 140 15.25 2.17 -1.54
N GLU A 141 16.57 2.21 -1.36
CA GLU A 141 17.27 3.07 -0.41
C GLU A 141 17.21 4.56 -0.80
N ASP A 142 17.04 4.85 -2.10
CA ASP A 142 16.80 6.18 -2.66
C ASP A 142 15.35 6.66 -2.47
N LEU A 143 14.43 5.79 -2.06
CA LEU A 143 13.03 6.14 -1.84
C LEU A 143 12.79 6.51 -0.38
N GLU A 144 12.50 7.79 -0.10
CA GLU A 144 12.18 8.21 1.26
C GLU A 144 10.73 7.83 1.63
N ALA A 145 10.58 6.90 2.57
CA ALA A 145 9.28 6.48 3.06
C ALA A 145 8.64 7.56 3.96
N ALA A 146 7.33 7.77 3.82
CA ALA A 146 6.56 8.80 4.53
C ALA A 146 6.75 8.75 6.06
N HIS A 147 6.73 7.55 6.66
CA HIS A 147 6.92 7.37 8.10
C HIS A 147 8.33 7.72 8.57
N VAL A 148 9.35 7.55 7.72
CA VAL A 148 10.73 7.98 8.01
C VAL A 148 10.84 9.50 7.87
N ARG A 149 10.32 10.07 6.77
CA ARG A 149 10.33 11.51 6.51
C ARG A 149 9.65 12.30 7.63
N VAL A 150 8.43 11.91 8.00
CA VAL A 150 7.65 12.61 9.02
C VAL A 150 8.30 12.52 10.41
N ARG A 151 8.95 11.40 10.75
CA ARG A 151 9.70 11.28 12.01
C ARG A 151 10.90 12.24 12.09
N ARG A 152 11.45 12.67 10.96
CA ARG A 152 12.59 13.61 10.90
C ARG A 152 12.15 15.07 10.97
N LEU A 153 10.88 15.38 10.72
CA LEU A 153 10.38 16.75 10.80
C LEU A 153 10.29 17.17 12.27
N PRO A 154 10.74 18.38 12.63
CA PRO A 154 10.52 18.91 13.97
C PRO A 154 9.02 19.02 14.22
N VAL A 155 8.59 18.62 15.42
CA VAL A 155 7.22 18.88 15.89
C VAL A 155 7.09 20.39 16.03
N VAL A 156 6.27 21.00 15.17
CA VAL A 156 5.93 22.43 15.23
C VAL A 156 4.82 22.64 16.24
#